data_AF-A0A1R0Y1G0-F1
#
_entry.id   AF-A0A1R0Y1G0-F1
#
_cell.length_a   1.000
_cell.length_b   1.000
_cell.length_c   1.000
_cell.angle_alpha   90.00
_cell.angle_beta   90.00
_cell.angle_gamma   90.00
#
_symmetry.space_group_name_H-M   'P 1'
#
loop_
_entity.id
_entity.type
_entity.pdbx_description
1 polymer ?
#
loop_
_entity_poly.entity_id
_entity_poly.type
_entity_poly.pdbx_seq_one_letter_code
_entity_poly.pdbx_strand_id
1 'polypeptide(L)'
;MSQFLGGSFHKSIVEQIAKSTRSITNISLYVTLQAVNELSRSLPTKIKKRSLVTVPPGAEYVNGSKNVAALELLSQHGFEMRWLPDLHEKIYFLDEKFAFIGLKNFTKKEAGNWIKREM
;
A
#
# COMPACT_ATOMS: atom_id res chain seq x y z
N MET A 1 -7.99 11.09 -15.39
CA MET A 1 -8.91 10.09 -15.97
C MET A 1 -8.98 8.87 -15.05
N SER A 2 -10.13 8.18 -14.95
CA SER A 2 -10.30 6.99 -14.09
C SER A 2 -10.40 5.70 -14.89
N GLN A 3 -9.69 4.65 -14.46
CA GLN A 3 -9.65 3.34 -15.11
C GLN A 3 -9.92 2.23 -14.10
N PHE A 4 -10.88 1.36 -14.39
CA PHE A 4 -11.10 0.11 -13.64
C PHE A 4 -10.04 -0.92 -14.04
N LEU A 5 -9.40 -1.54 -13.05
CA LEU A 5 -8.27 -2.45 -13.28
C LEU A 5 -8.62 -3.93 -13.16
N GLY A 6 -9.59 -4.30 -12.31
CA GLY A 6 -9.94 -5.70 -12.05
C GLY A 6 -8.70 -6.58 -11.79
N GLY A 7 -8.57 -7.69 -12.54
CA GLY A 7 -7.41 -8.60 -12.45
C GLY A 7 -6.06 -8.02 -12.89
N SER A 8 -6.05 -6.87 -13.59
CA SER A 8 -4.80 -6.21 -14.01
C SER A 8 -4.18 -5.31 -12.93
N PHE A 9 -4.86 -5.15 -11.78
CA PHE A 9 -4.43 -4.28 -10.70
C PHE A 9 -2.99 -4.54 -10.27
N HIS A 10 -2.67 -5.79 -9.94
CA HIS A 10 -1.35 -6.17 -9.41
C HIS A 10 -0.22 -5.76 -10.36
N LYS A 11 -0.37 -6.06 -11.65
CA LYS A 11 0.59 -5.64 -12.68
C LYS A 11 0.69 -4.12 -12.76
N SER A 12 -0.44 -3.42 -12.84
CA SER A 12 -0.50 -1.97 -13.02
C SER A 12 0.16 -1.21 -11.87
N ILE A 13 -0.12 -1.60 -10.62
CA ILE A 13 0.45 -0.93 -9.45
C ILE A 13 1.94 -1.24 -9.30
N VAL A 14 2.39 -2.47 -9.53
CA VAL A 14 3.82 -2.84 -9.47
C VAL A 14 4.62 -2.04 -10.51
N GLU A 15 4.12 -1.96 -11.75
CA GLU A 15 4.76 -1.15 -12.80
C GLU A 15 4.80 0.34 -12.43
N GLN A 16 3.74 0.86 -11.82
CA GLN A 16 3.67 2.27 -11.43
C GLN A 16 4.59 2.59 -10.24
N ILE A 17 4.69 1.68 -9.27
CA ILE A 17 5.60 1.80 -8.12
C ILE A 17 7.05 1.79 -8.58
N ALA A 18 7.43 0.87 -9.47
CA ALA A 18 8.78 0.79 -10.01
C ALA A 18 9.20 2.07 -10.77
N LYS A 19 8.22 2.78 -11.36
CA LYS A 19 8.41 4.07 -12.04
C LYS A 19 8.31 5.29 -11.12
N SER A 20 7.94 5.11 -9.85
CA SER A 20 7.76 6.22 -8.92
C SER A 20 9.12 6.80 -8.51
N THR A 21 9.20 8.12 -8.40
CA THR A 21 10.47 8.83 -8.18
C THR A 21 10.42 9.81 -7.01
N ARG A 22 9.22 10.23 -6.58
CA ARG A 22 9.04 11.25 -5.55
C ARG A 22 8.53 10.65 -4.24
N SER A 23 7.41 9.92 -4.30
CA SER A 23 6.72 9.48 -3.09
C SER A 23 5.88 8.21 -3.29
N ILE A 24 5.85 7.35 -2.28
CA ILE A 24 4.90 6.24 -2.16
C ILE A 24 4.17 6.38 -0.83
N THR A 25 2.85 6.53 -0.87
CA THR A 25 2.01 6.48 0.33
C THR A 25 1.06 5.29 0.21
N ASN A 26 1.16 4.37 1.16
CA ASN A 26 0.21 3.28 1.34
C ASN A 26 -0.73 3.67 2.47
N ILE A 27 -2.02 3.77 2.19
CA ILE A 27 -3.06 3.99 3.18
C ILE A 27 -3.82 2.66 3.28
N SER A 28 -3.65 1.94 4.38
CA SER A 28 -4.35 0.67 4.57
C SER A 28 -4.56 0.33 6.03
N LEU A 29 -5.76 -0.16 6.32
CA LEU A 29 -6.11 -0.79 7.59
C LEU A 29 -5.24 -1.98 7.91
N TYR A 30 -4.91 -2.79 6.90
CA TYR A 30 -4.25 -4.06 7.10
C TYR A 30 -3.20 -4.29 6.02
N VAL A 31 -2.05 -4.81 6.42
CA VAL A 31 -0.98 -5.16 5.52
C VAL A 31 -0.49 -6.55 5.90
N THR A 32 -0.49 -7.46 4.94
CA THR A 32 0.04 -8.82 5.15
C THR A 32 1.53 -8.85 4.87
N LEU A 33 2.27 -9.75 5.51
CA LEU A 33 3.69 -9.96 5.22
C LEU A 33 3.92 -10.37 3.76
N GLN A 34 3.00 -11.14 3.15
CA GLN A 34 3.08 -11.48 1.73
C GLN A 34 2.99 -10.22 0.85
N ALA A 35 2.01 -9.34 1.12
CA ALA A 35 1.83 -8.10 0.38
C ALA A 35 3.07 -7.21 0.47
N VAL A 36 3.64 -7.07 1.67
CA VAL A 36 4.87 -6.28 1.86
C VAL A 36 6.04 -6.90 1.13
N ASN A 37 6.25 -8.21 1.21
CA ASN A 37 7.33 -8.87 0.47
C ASN A 37 7.24 -8.64 -1.04
N GLU A 38 6.04 -8.69 -1.60
CA GLU A 38 5.83 -8.41 -3.02
C GLU A 38 6.09 -6.93 -3.35
N LEU A 39 5.56 -6.01 -2.53
CA LEU A 39 5.80 -4.58 -2.64
C LEU A 39 7.30 -4.27 -2.58
N SER A 40 8.02 -4.80 -1.59
CA SER A 40 9.44 -4.58 -1.35
C SER A 40 10.31 -4.90 -2.55
N ARG A 41 9.98 -5.94 -3.32
CA ARG A 41 10.70 -6.33 -4.54
C ARG A 41 10.54 -5.31 -5.67
N SER A 42 9.47 -4.52 -5.64
CA SER A 42 9.18 -3.49 -6.65
C SER A 42 9.62 -2.08 -6.23
N LEU A 43 10.10 -1.91 -5.00
CA LEU A 43 10.42 -0.58 -4.47
C LEU A 43 11.66 0.01 -5.17
N PRO A 44 11.54 1.20 -5.78
CA PRO A 44 12.68 1.87 -6.38
C PRO A 44 13.63 2.39 -5.30
N THR A 45 14.94 2.18 -5.46
CA THR A 45 15.95 2.48 -4.43
C THR A 45 16.08 3.96 -4.07
N LYS A 46 15.70 4.88 -4.96
CA LYS A 46 15.91 6.34 -4.82
C LYS A 46 14.60 7.13 -4.72
N ILE A 47 13.72 6.78 -3.78
CA ILE A 47 12.53 7.60 -3.47
C ILE A 47 12.77 8.44 -2.21
N LYS A 48 12.35 9.71 -2.28
CA LYS A 48 12.52 10.67 -1.18
C LYS A 48 11.59 10.42 0.00
N LYS A 49 10.36 9.92 -0.26
CA LYS A 49 9.34 9.77 0.78
C LYS A 49 8.57 8.45 0.62
N ARG A 50 8.56 7.65 1.67
CA ARG A 50 7.73 6.45 1.76
C ARG A 50 6.92 6.54 3.04
N SER A 51 5.61 6.34 2.97
CA SER A 51 4.74 6.48 4.12
C SER A 51 3.69 5.38 4.16
N LEU A 52 3.44 4.86 5.35
CA LEU A 52 2.31 3.99 5.64
C LEU A 52 1.35 4.78 6.55
N VAL A 53 0.11 4.96 6.12
CA VAL A 53 -0.98 5.44 6.96
C VAL A 53 -1.83 4.23 7.34
N THR A 54 -1.92 3.96 8.64
CA THR A 54 -2.69 2.83 9.16
C THR A 54 -3.44 3.23 10.44
N VAL A 55 -4.16 2.30 11.06
CA VAL A 55 -4.83 2.59 12.34
C VAL A 55 -3.83 2.61 13.50
N PRO A 56 -4.11 3.37 14.57
CA PRO A 56 -3.29 3.36 15.78
C PRO A 56 -3.11 1.95 16.36
N PRO A 57 -1.99 1.68 17.05
CA PRO A 57 -1.82 0.47 17.85
C PRO A 57 -2.99 0.28 18.82
N GLY A 58 -3.50 -0.95 18.90
CA GLY A 58 -4.66 -1.30 19.72
C GLY A 58 -4.76 -2.81 19.93
N ALA A 59 -5.91 -3.28 20.40
CA ALA A 59 -6.14 -4.70 20.68
C ALA A 59 -5.82 -5.63 19.50
N GLU A 60 -5.97 -5.12 18.27
CA GLU A 60 -5.66 -5.85 17.02
C GLU A 60 -4.18 -6.22 16.85
N TYR A 61 -3.27 -5.50 17.51
CA TYR A 61 -1.84 -5.80 17.51
C TYR A 61 -1.50 -6.92 18.49
N VAL A 62 -2.22 -6.97 19.62
CA VAL A 62 -2.01 -7.94 20.69
C VAL A 62 -2.63 -9.29 20.34
N ASN A 63 -3.81 -9.30 19.72
CA ASN A 63 -4.52 -10.53 19.34
C ASN A 63 -4.01 -11.16 18.02
N GLY A 64 -2.93 -10.63 17.43
CA GLY A 64 -2.33 -11.13 16.20
C GLY A 64 -3.08 -10.78 14.91
N SER A 65 -4.13 -9.95 14.98
CA SER A 65 -4.86 -9.50 13.78
C SER A 65 -4.04 -8.56 12.90
N LYS A 66 -2.97 -7.94 13.44
CA LYS A 66 -1.98 -7.17 12.67
C LYS A 66 -0.70 -7.98 12.51
N ASN A 67 -0.14 -7.91 11.31
CA ASN A 67 1.11 -8.57 11.00
C ASN A 67 2.30 -7.65 11.36
N VAL A 68 2.80 -7.76 12.60
CA VAL A 68 3.91 -6.94 13.10
C VAL A 68 5.15 -7.07 12.21
N ALA A 69 5.48 -8.28 11.77
CA ALA A 69 6.59 -8.54 10.86
C ALA A 69 6.46 -7.77 9.52
N ALA A 70 5.23 -7.57 9.03
CA ALA A 70 4.99 -6.76 7.84
C ALA A 70 5.30 -5.27 8.07
N LEU A 71 4.95 -4.74 9.24
CA LEU A 71 5.23 -3.35 9.63
C LEU A 71 6.72 -3.11 9.82
N GLU A 72 7.41 -4.04 10.49
CA GLU A 72 8.86 -4.01 10.66
C GLU A 72 9.58 -4.01 9.30
N LEU A 73 9.16 -4.88 8.37
CA LEU A 73 9.73 -4.93 7.03
C LEU A 73 9.51 -3.62 6.26
N LEU A 74 8.33 -2.99 6.37
CA LEU A 74 8.10 -1.66 5.79
C LEU A 74 9.02 -0.60 6.40
N SER A 75 9.20 -0.61 7.72
CA SER A 75 10.11 0.29 8.42
C SER A 75 11.56 0.11 7.97
N GLN A 76 12.02 -1.13 7.77
CA GLN A 76 13.35 -1.43 7.22
C GLN A 76 13.53 -0.90 5.79
N HIS A 77 12.45 -0.79 5.02
CA HIS A 77 12.43 -0.13 3.72
C HIS A 77 12.16 1.38 3.80
N GLY A 78 12.32 2.01 4.98
CA GLY A 78 12.27 3.46 5.13
C GLY A 78 10.85 4.05 5.02
N PHE A 79 9.81 3.25 5.27
CA PHE A 79 8.46 3.80 5.40
C PHE A 79 8.29 4.50 6.75
N GLU A 80 7.90 5.76 6.70
CA GLU A 80 7.42 6.50 7.86
C GLU A 80 5.99 6.05 8.18
N MET A 81 5.76 5.57 9.40
CA MET A 81 4.43 5.16 9.84
C MET A 81 3.66 6.35 10.42
N ARG A 82 2.41 6.50 9.99
CA ARG A 82 1.46 7.50 10.46
C ARG A 82 0.14 6.83 10.78
N TRP A 83 -0.63 7.45 11.67
CA TRP A 83 -1.90 6.91 12.11
C TRP A 83 -3.06 7.79 11.71
N LEU A 84 -4.15 7.14 11.30
CA LEU A 84 -5.43 7.76 11.02
C LEU A 84 -6.52 6.91 11.69
N PRO A 85 -7.19 7.42 12.74
CA PRO A 85 -8.39 6.80 13.28
C PRO A 85 -9.47 6.65 12.20
N ASP A 86 -10.33 5.65 12.33
CA ASP A 86 -11.49 5.42 11.44
C ASP A 86 -11.13 5.23 9.95
N LEU A 87 -9.94 4.70 9.68
CA LEU A 87 -9.55 4.33 8.33
C LEU A 87 -10.37 3.12 7.87
N HIS A 88 -11.06 3.20 6.73
CA HIS A 88 -11.80 2.05 6.17
C HIS A 88 -11.33 1.66 4.75
N GLU A 89 -10.72 2.62 4.05
CA GLU A 89 -10.34 2.50 2.64
C GLU A 89 -8.90 2.00 2.47
N LYS A 90 -8.59 1.49 1.27
CA LYS A 90 -7.23 1.11 0.88
C LYS A 90 -6.83 1.91 -0.35
N ILE A 91 -5.77 2.69 -0.19
CA ILE A 91 -5.31 3.63 -1.22
C ILE A 91 -3.81 3.51 -1.36
N TYR A 92 -3.34 3.34 -2.60
CA TYR A 92 -1.94 3.58 -2.94
C TYR A 92 -1.84 4.89 -3.68
N PHE A 93 -1.09 5.83 -3.12
CA PHE A 93 -0.89 7.14 -3.68
C PHE A 93 0.58 7.33 -4.07
N LEU A 94 0.83 7.48 -5.37
CA LEU A 94 2.15 7.43 -5.98
C LEU A 94 2.47 8.76 -6.67
N ASP A 95 3.61 9.34 -6.30
CA ASP A 95 4.17 10.60 -6.83
C ASP A 95 3.19 11.79 -6.85
N GLU A 96 2.19 11.76 -5.98
CA GLU A 96 1.07 12.70 -5.96
C GLU A 96 0.24 12.75 -7.26
N LYS A 97 0.48 11.79 -8.17
CA LYS A 97 -0.06 11.77 -9.54
C LYS A 97 -1.04 10.63 -9.77
N PHE A 98 -0.80 9.48 -9.15
CA PHE A 98 -1.64 8.30 -9.34
C PHE A 98 -2.20 7.81 -8.01
N ALA A 99 -3.52 7.68 -7.94
CA ALA A 99 -4.22 7.03 -6.83
C ALA A 99 -4.80 5.70 -7.31
N PHE A 100 -4.47 4.61 -6.62
CA PHE A 100 -5.14 3.32 -6.76
C PHE A 100 -6.03 3.15 -5.55
N ILE A 101 -7.34 3.00 -5.75
CA ILE A 101 -8.33 2.93 -4.68
C ILE A 101 -9.06 1.60 -4.79
N GLY A 102 -9.18 0.88 -3.68
CA GLY A 102 -9.82 -0.43 -3.67
C GLY A 102 -10.31 -0.86 -2.30
N LEU A 103 -11.19 -1.87 -2.31
CA LEU A 103 -11.77 -2.44 -1.09
C LEU A 103 -10.94 -3.60 -0.51
N LYS A 104 -10.13 -4.25 -1.35
CA LYS A 104 -9.39 -5.47 -1.01
C LYS A 104 -7.91 -5.21 -0.76
N ASN A 105 -7.24 -6.11 -0.04
CA ASN A 105 -5.82 -5.98 0.27
C ASN A 105 -4.95 -6.26 -0.98
N PHE A 106 -3.70 -5.78 -0.96
CA PHE A 106 -2.71 -6.07 -2.01
C PHE A 106 -2.27 -7.54 -1.95
N THR A 107 -3.04 -8.44 -2.53
CA THR A 107 -2.71 -9.88 -2.62
C THR A 107 -2.94 -10.40 -4.04
N LYS A 108 -2.12 -11.36 -4.49
CA LYS A 108 -2.25 -11.97 -5.83
C LYS A 108 -3.58 -12.67 -6.09
N LYS A 109 -4.29 -13.12 -5.04
CA LYS A 109 -5.51 -13.91 -5.16
C LYS A 109 -6.78 -13.07 -5.29
N GLU A 110 -6.70 -11.76 -5.08
CA GLU A 110 -7.88 -10.91 -5.06
C GLU A 110 -7.89 -9.94 -6.24
N ALA A 111 -8.51 -10.37 -7.34
CA ALA A 111 -9.02 -9.47 -8.37
C ALA A 111 -10.11 -8.58 -7.74
N GLY A 112 -9.69 -7.51 -7.07
CA GLY A 112 -10.57 -6.54 -6.44
C GLY A 112 -11.03 -5.47 -7.43
N ASN A 113 -12.13 -4.79 -7.08
CA ASN A 113 -12.58 -3.57 -7.74
C ASN A 113 -11.58 -2.44 -7.42
N TRP A 114 -10.48 -2.40 -8.17
CA TRP A 114 -9.48 -1.34 -8.09
C TRP A 114 -9.70 -0.31 -9.18
N ILE A 115 -9.67 0.95 -8.79
CA ILE A 115 -9.73 2.10 -9.70
C ILE A 115 -8.39 2.80 -9.64
N LYS A 116 -7.75 2.98 -10.81
CA LYS A 116 -6.64 3.92 -10.97
C LYS A 116 -7.20 5.28 -11.38
N ARG A 117 -6.77 6.33 -10.70
CA ARG A 117 -7.07 7.72 -11.02
C ARG A 117 -5.77 8.47 -11.23
N GLU A 118 -5.64 9.11 -12.37
CA GLU A 118 -4.60 10.13 -12.61
C GLU A 118 -5.16 11.48 -12.19
N MET A 119 -4.38 12.20 -11.37
CA MET A 119 -4.67 13.52 -10.83
C MET A 119 -3.86 14.60 -11.53
#